data_AF-A0A7C8CST0-F1
#
_entry.id   AF-A0A7C8CST0-F1
#
_cell.length_a   1.000
_cell.length_b   1.000
_cell.length_c   1.000
_cell.angle_alpha   90.00
_cell.angle_beta   90.00
_cell.angle_gamma   90.00
#
_symmetry.space_group_name_H-M   'P 1'
#
loop_
_entity.id
_entity.type
_entity.pdbx_description
1 polymer ?
#
loop_
_entity_poly.entity_id
_entity_poly.type
_entity_poly.pdbx_seq_one_letter_code
_entity_poly.pdbx_strand_id
1 'polypeptide(L)'
;MQKTRQPWSSDQYSAGINPEWQMVLANLLSPQKFPLELQDIVNKVSTGQRLSIEDGLILYNHPSLTDVARIANAARQARFSNDVFFNHNVHVNQTNLCILSCKFCAFSRTKKSADAYALSIDDYLQQISLYAPFVDEVHTVGGLHPDWGIEQYEGMFSAVKKMFPNIHIKALTAVEVNHLSVISGLGVSETLIRLRDAGLDSLPGGGAEILDDSIRDIICRGKETTAEYLEIHRCAHEIGMPTNCTMLYGTIETIEQRLNHLDLLRRQQDESGGFQCFVPYPFLPDSSRLPEAQLATGTEILRTMAISRLMLDNIPHLKAYRMNLGDEISELALQFGADDLDGTVQQESIMHLAGSTTPLDSDMSQLAKIIYNAGKIPILRNSKYTNFTEYIATDPKTKPLKGKGVSLRVI
;
A
#
# COMPACT_ATOMS: atom_id res chain seq x y z
N MET A 1 -31.86 15.86 2.68
CA MET A 1 -30.97 15.07 3.56
C MET A 1 -30.74 13.73 2.89
N GLN A 2 -29.55 13.50 2.31
CA GLN A 2 -29.15 12.13 1.94
C GLN A 2 -29.11 11.32 3.24
N LYS A 3 -29.81 10.19 3.28
CA LYS A 3 -29.72 9.26 4.41
C LYS A 3 -28.33 8.62 4.33
N THR A 4 -27.52 8.85 5.35
CA THR A 4 -26.25 8.16 5.52
C THR A 4 -26.47 6.65 5.61
N ARG A 5 -25.62 5.87 4.94
CA ARG A 5 -25.62 4.41 5.06
C ARG A 5 -25.25 4.03 6.50
N GLN A 6 -25.92 3.02 7.04
CA GLN A 6 -25.55 2.45 8.35
C GLN A 6 -24.15 1.82 8.26
N PRO A 7 -23.31 1.93 9.30
CA PRO A 7 -22.06 1.18 9.38
C PRO A 7 -22.27 -0.32 9.14
N TRP A 8 -21.30 -0.98 8.52
CA TRP A 8 -21.36 -2.42 8.26
C TRP A 8 -20.01 -3.07 8.49
N SER A 9 -20.02 -4.40 8.59
CA SER A 9 -18.84 -5.22 8.82
C SER A 9 -18.65 -6.26 7.73
N SER A 10 -17.43 -6.78 7.63
CA SER A 10 -17.04 -7.92 6.80
C SER A 10 -16.11 -8.83 7.59
N ASP A 11 -16.00 -10.09 7.22
CA ASP A 11 -14.84 -10.89 7.61
C ASP A 11 -13.57 -10.39 6.90
N GLN A 12 -12.40 -10.75 7.43
CA GLN A 12 -11.10 -10.24 6.97
C GLN A 12 -10.69 -10.73 5.57
N TYR A 13 -11.29 -11.81 5.08
CA TYR A 13 -10.97 -12.42 3.79
C TYR A 13 -11.86 -11.83 2.69
N SER A 14 -13.15 -11.66 2.97
CA SER A 14 -14.08 -10.98 2.06
C SER A 14 -13.77 -9.48 1.97
N ALA A 15 -13.28 -8.88 3.07
CA ALA A 15 -12.80 -7.51 3.13
C ALA A 15 -13.77 -6.46 2.50
N GLY A 16 -15.09 -6.67 2.64
CA GLY A 16 -16.11 -5.78 2.10
C GLY A 16 -16.40 -5.95 0.59
N ILE A 17 -15.83 -6.97 -0.07
CA ILE A 17 -16.18 -7.35 -1.43
C ILE A 17 -17.65 -7.78 -1.49
N ASN A 18 -18.36 -7.30 -2.50
CA ASN A 18 -19.69 -7.79 -2.86
C ASN A 18 -19.62 -9.28 -3.24
N PRO A 19 -20.32 -10.20 -2.53
CA PRO A 19 -20.26 -11.63 -2.83
C PRO A 19 -20.76 -11.99 -4.24
N GLU A 20 -21.60 -11.15 -4.84
CA GLU A 20 -22.14 -11.34 -6.20
C GLU A 20 -21.32 -10.58 -7.27
N TRP A 21 -20.08 -10.16 -6.96
CA TRP A 21 -19.32 -9.29 -7.85
C TRP A 21 -19.08 -9.91 -9.24
N GLN A 22 -18.86 -11.23 -9.37
CA GLN A 22 -18.67 -11.81 -10.70
C GLN A 22 -19.93 -11.66 -11.58
N MET A 23 -21.13 -11.86 -11.02
CA MET A 23 -22.39 -11.64 -11.74
C MET A 23 -22.56 -10.16 -12.12
N VAL A 24 -22.25 -9.24 -11.19
CA VAL A 24 -22.31 -7.79 -11.46
C VAL A 24 -21.32 -7.40 -12.56
N LEU A 25 -20.11 -7.97 -12.54
CA LEU A 25 -19.08 -7.71 -13.55
C LEU A 25 -19.52 -8.14 -14.95
N ALA A 26 -20.09 -9.35 -15.07
CA ALA A 26 -20.65 -9.82 -16.33
C ALA A 26 -21.71 -8.85 -16.89
N ASN A 27 -22.61 -8.38 -16.02
CA ASN A 27 -23.66 -7.43 -16.40
C ASN A 27 -23.11 -6.05 -16.78
N LEU A 28 -22.05 -5.58 -16.12
CA LEU A 28 -21.40 -4.31 -16.45
C LEU A 28 -20.66 -4.36 -17.80
N LEU A 29 -20.08 -5.50 -18.16
CA LEU A 29 -19.31 -5.67 -19.40
C LEU A 29 -20.19 -6.03 -20.60
N SER A 30 -21.28 -6.79 -20.42
CA SER A 30 -22.17 -7.26 -21.49
C SER A 30 -22.67 -6.18 -22.48
N PRO A 31 -23.15 -4.99 -22.05
CA PRO A 31 -23.65 -3.99 -22.98
C PRO A 31 -22.54 -3.20 -23.70
N GLN A 32 -21.29 -3.37 -23.28
CA GLN A 32 -20.16 -2.59 -23.77
C GLN A 32 -19.53 -3.20 -25.02
N LYS A 33 -19.15 -2.35 -25.97
CA LYS A 33 -18.33 -2.77 -27.12
C LYS A 33 -16.85 -2.57 -26.81
N PHE A 34 -16.05 -3.59 -27.11
CA PHE A 34 -14.60 -3.60 -27.00
C PHE A 34 -13.97 -4.00 -28.34
N PRO A 35 -12.74 -3.54 -28.63
CA PRO A 35 -11.95 -3.99 -29.78
C PRO A 35 -11.78 -5.53 -29.81
N LEU A 36 -11.58 -6.09 -31.00
CA LEU A 36 -11.46 -7.55 -31.20
C LEU A 36 -10.34 -8.15 -30.32
N GLU A 37 -9.25 -7.42 -30.18
CA GLU A 37 -8.06 -7.78 -29.42
C GLU A 37 -8.32 -7.95 -27.92
N LEU A 38 -9.38 -7.31 -27.39
CA LEU A 38 -9.77 -7.40 -25.98
C LEU A 38 -10.96 -8.33 -25.73
N GLN A 39 -11.60 -8.88 -26.77
CA GLN A 39 -12.81 -9.69 -26.58
C GLN A 39 -12.55 -10.95 -25.75
N ASP A 40 -11.44 -11.63 -26.00
CA ASP A 40 -11.08 -12.83 -25.22
C ASP A 40 -10.84 -12.48 -23.74
N ILE A 41 -10.11 -11.40 -23.46
CA ILE A 41 -9.87 -10.91 -22.10
C ILE A 41 -11.19 -10.51 -21.41
N VAL A 42 -12.08 -9.81 -22.11
CA VAL A 42 -13.40 -9.42 -21.58
C VAL A 42 -14.25 -10.66 -21.28
N ASN A 43 -14.22 -11.68 -22.14
CA ASN A 43 -14.92 -12.94 -21.91
C ASN A 43 -14.36 -13.68 -20.70
N LYS A 44 -13.03 -13.77 -20.57
CA LYS A 44 -12.38 -14.37 -19.40
C LYS A 44 -12.79 -13.66 -18.11
N VAL A 45 -12.62 -12.34 -18.07
CA VAL A 45 -12.96 -11.52 -16.89
C VAL A 45 -14.44 -11.62 -16.53
N SER A 46 -15.34 -11.56 -17.51
CA SER A 46 -16.80 -11.63 -17.26
C SER A 46 -17.29 -13.02 -16.83
N THR A 47 -16.56 -14.08 -17.14
CA THR A 47 -16.89 -15.46 -16.74
C THR A 47 -16.11 -15.93 -15.51
N GLY A 48 -15.31 -15.04 -14.89
CA GLY A 48 -14.49 -15.37 -13.72
C GLY A 48 -13.26 -16.22 -14.04
N GLN A 49 -12.87 -16.33 -15.32
CA GLN A 49 -11.63 -16.99 -15.71
C GLN A 49 -10.45 -16.05 -15.46
N ARG A 50 -9.42 -16.59 -14.79
CA ARG A 50 -8.16 -15.88 -14.49
C ARG A 50 -7.39 -15.56 -15.78
N LEU A 51 -6.86 -14.34 -15.84
CA LEU A 51 -6.02 -13.87 -16.94
C LEU A 51 -4.60 -14.47 -16.88
N SER A 52 -4.07 -14.83 -18.04
CA SER A 52 -2.68 -15.28 -18.17
C SER A 52 -1.69 -14.12 -18.24
N ILE A 53 -0.40 -14.43 -18.26
CA ILE A 53 0.66 -13.42 -18.43
C ILE A 53 0.57 -12.81 -19.83
N GLU A 54 0.25 -13.61 -20.83
CA GLU A 54 0.03 -13.17 -22.21
C GLU A 54 -1.15 -12.19 -22.31
N ASP A 55 -2.24 -12.45 -21.59
CA ASP A 55 -3.37 -11.49 -21.48
C ASP A 55 -2.89 -10.16 -20.89
N GLY A 56 -2.06 -10.22 -19.84
CA GLY A 56 -1.43 -9.04 -19.25
C GLY A 56 -0.55 -8.26 -20.24
N LEU A 57 0.23 -8.96 -21.07
CA LEU A 57 1.05 -8.34 -22.12
C LEU A 57 0.19 -7.68 -23.20
N ILE A 58 -0.94 -8.30 -23.59
CA ILE A 58 -1.90 -7.70 -24.51
C ILE A 58 -2.46 -6.40 -23.91
N LEU A 59 -2.84 -6.40 -22.63
CA LEU A 59 -3.34 -5.20 -21.94
C LEU A 59 -2.28 -4.09 -21.84
N TYR A 60 -1.03 -4.44 -21.56
CA TYR A 60 0.06 -3.46 -21.50
C TYR A 60 0.32 -2.82 -22.86
N ASN A 61 0.35 -3.62 -23.91
CA ASN A 61 0.62 -3.16 -25.28
C ASN A 61 -0.61 -2.57 -26.00
N HIS A 62 -1.81 -2.66 -25.41
CA HIS A 62 -3.01 -2.13 -26.04
C HIS A 62 -2.96 -0.60 -26.17
N PRO A 63 -3.18 -0.03 -27.38
CA PRO A 63 -2.94 1.39 -27.65
C PRO A 63 -3.88 2.31 -26.88
N SER A 64 -5.12 1.86 -26.63
CA SER A 64 -6.11 2.64 -25.87
C SER A 64 -6.05 2.26 -24.40
N LEU A 65 -5.55 3.19 -23.58
CA LEU A 65 -5.59 3.09 -22.12
C LEU A 65 -7.04 3.09 -21.61
N THR A 66 -7.93 3.86 -22.25
CA THR A 66 -9.34 3.97 -21.85
C THR A 66 -10.08 2.64 -21.95
N ASP A 67 -9.79 1.82 -22.97
CA ASP A 67 -10.44 0.51 -23.10
C ASP A 67 -10.02 -0.45 -21.98
N VAL A 68 -8.74 -0.45 -21.61
CA VAL A 68 -8.22 -1.22 -20.47
C VAL A 68 -8.85 -0.72 -19.16
N ALA A 69 -8.92 0.60 -18.98
CA ALA A 69 -9.51 1.23 -17.81
C ALA A 69 -10.99 0.88 -17.64
N ARG A 70 -11.77 0.82 -18.72
CA ARG A 70 -13.19 0.43 -18.68
C ARG A 70 -13.40 -0.97 -18.09
N ILE A 71 -12.54 -1.92 -18.44
CA ILE A 71 -12.59 -3.29 -17.91
C ILE A 71 -12.20 -3.28 -16.42
N ALA A 72 -11.11 -2.61 -16.07
CA ALA A 72 -10.64 -2.53 -14.68
C ALA A 72 -11.63 -1.81 -13.74
N ASN A 73 -12.23 -0.71 -14.21
CA ASN A 73 -13.24 0.03 -13.46
C ASN A 73 -14.51 -0.79 -13.28
N ALA A 74 -14.94 -1.56 -14.29
CA ALA A 74 -16.05 -2.48 -14.15
C ALA A 74 -15.75 -3.55 -13.08
N ALA A 75 -14.54 -4.12 -13.08
CA ALA A 75 -14.11 -5.09 -12.06
C ALA A 75 -14.10 -4.47 -10.65
N ARG A 76 -13.64 -3.23 -10.51
CA ARG A 76 -13.69 -2.50 -9.23
C ARG A 76 -15.12 -2.19 -8.80
N GLN A 77 -15.96 -1.69 -9.71
CA GLN A 77 -17.35 -1.35 -9.44
C GLN A 77 -18.16 -2.58 -9.07
N ALA A 78 -17.88 -3.72 -9.68
CA ALA A 78 -18.53 -4.97 -9.33
C ALA A 78 -18.25 -5.38 -7.88
N ARG A 79 -17.00 -5.21 -7.43
CA ARG A 79 -16.55 -5.55 -6.07
C ARG A 79 -17.02 -4.56 -5.00
N PHE A 80 -16.97 -3.26 -5.29
CA PHE A 80 -17.14 -2.21 -4.27
C PHE A 80 -18.14 -1.13 -4.64
N SER A 81 -18.90 -1.29 -5.73
CA SER A 81 -19.79 -0.24 -6.24
C SER A 81 -19.05 1.11 -6.41
N ASN A 82 -19.58 2.18 -5.82
CA ASN A 82 -18.93 3.49 -5.81
C ASN A 82 -18.09 3.73 -4.56
N ASP A 83 -18.01 2.77 -3.65
CA ASP A 83 -17.25 2.90 -2.40
C ASP A 83 -15.75 3.03 -2.70
N VAL A 84 -15.07 3.91 -1.97
CA VAL A 84 -13.62 4.06 -1.95
C VAL A 84 -13.17 4.19 -0.50
N PHE A 85 -12.21 3.34 -0.12
CA PHE A 85 -11.79 3.14 1.24
C PHE A 85 -10.61 4.03 1.62
N PHE A 86 -10.60 4.45 2.87
CA PHE A 86 -9.49 5.17 3.47
C PHE A 86 -9.53 5.05 5.00
N ASN A 87 -8.41 5.32 5.68
CA ASN A 87 -8.31 5.24 7.14
C ASN A 87 -7.56 6.42 7.78
N HIS A 88 -7.44 6.38 9.11
CA HIS A 88 -6.63 7.32 9.87
C HIS A 88 -5.33 6.66 10.29
N ASN A 89 -4.22 7.02 9.66
CA ASN A 89 -2.93 6.46 10.02
C ASN A 89 -1.85 7.55 10.15
N VAL A 90 -0.76 7.17 10.82
CA VAL A 90 0.47 7.95 10.92
C VAL A 90 1.67 7.05 10.69
N HIS A 91 2.72 7.56 10.03
CA HIS A 91 3.99 6.85 9.97
C HIS A 91 4.90 7.32 11.10
N VAL A 92 5.36 6.38 11.92
CA VAL A 92 6.42 6.61 12.91
C VAL A 92 7.51 5.60 12.62
N ASN A 93 8.59 6.04 11.97
CA ASN A 93 9.72 5.19 11.63
C ASN A 93 10.66 5.09 12.83
N GLN A 94 10.96 3.86 13.27
CA GLN A 94 11.71 3.58 14.49
C GLN A 94 13.22 3.85 14.34
N THR A 95 13.75 3.75 13.12
CA THR A 95 15.16 3.98 12.80
C THR A 95 15.33 4.16 11.31
N ASN A 96 16.28 4.99 10.89
CA ASN A 96 16.76 5.02 9.50
C ASN A 96 18.12 4.32 9.33
N LEU A 97 18.72 3.80 10.41
CA LEU A 97 19.93 2.99 10.34
C LEU A 97 19.68 1.68 9.62
N CYS A 98 20.44 1.41 8.56
CA CYS A 98 20.26 0.22 7.75
C CYS A 98 21.61 -0.39 7.37
N ILE A 99 21.73 -1.71 7.47
CA ILE A 99 22.90 -2.45 6.97
C ILE A 99 22.92 -2.62 5.46
N LEU A 100 21.80 -2.36 4.78
CA LEU A 100 21.69 -2.43 3.32
C LEU A 100 21.85 -1.07 2.66
N SER A 101 22.24 -1.10 1.39
CA SER A 101 22.37 0.08 0.52
C SER A 101 21.62 -0.16 -0.79
N CYS A 102 20.29 -0.22 -0.71
CA CYS A 102 19.44 -0.36 -1.90
C CYS A 102 19.58 0.87 -2.79
N LYS A 103 19.75 0.67 -4.10
CA LYS A 103 20.06 1.76 -5.04
C LYS A 103 18.96 2.81 -5.10
N PHE A 104 17.69 2.41 -4.98
CA PHE A 104 16.54 3.34 -5.04
C PHE A 104 16.25 4.04 -3.70
N CYS A 105 16.76 3.55 -2.57
CA CYS A 105 16.30 3.97 -1.25
C CYS A 105 16.94 5.29 -0.81
N ALA A 106 16.11 6.30 -0.56
CA ALA A 106 16.54 7.57 0.01
C ALA A 106 16.55 7.59 1.56
N PHE A 107 15.99 6.58 2.19
CA PHE A 107 15.77 6.56 3.65
C PHE A 107 16.96 5.97 4.43
N SER A 108 17.67 4.99 3.87
CA SER A 108 18.72 4.29 4.60
C SER A 108 19.89 5.20 4.98
N ARG A 109 20.40 5.02 6.19
CA ARG A 109 21.57 5.70 6.72
C ARG A 109 22.55 4.70 7.32
N THR A 110 23.83 5.05 7.25
CA THR A 110 24.88 4.34 8.01
C THR A 110 25.03 5.00 9.38
N LYS A 111 25.68 4.31 10.34
CA LYS A 111 26.01 4.91 11.66
C LYS A 111 26.81 6.21 11.58
N LYS A 112 27.45 6.50 10.45
CA LYS A 112 28.27 7.71 10.24
C LYS A 112 27.48 8.87 9.63
N SER A 113 26.25 8.64 9.17
CA SER A 113 25.44 9.68 8.57
C SER A 113 24.99 10.68 9.63
N ALA A 114 25.05 11.97 9.34
CA ALA A 114 24.76 13.04 10.31
C ALA A 114 23.28 13.07 10.75
N ASP A 115 22.38 12.59 9.89
CA ASP A 115 20.94 12.47 10.11
C ASP A 115 20.51 11.03 10.48
N ALA A 116 21.46 10.17 10.88
CA ALA A 116 21.15 8.86 11.39
C ALA A 116 20.45 8.94 12.75
N TYR A 117 19.38 8.17 12.94
CA TYR A 117 18.67 8.06 14.21
C TYR A 117 18.17 6.64 14.46
N ALA A 118 18.03 6.32 15.75
CA ALA A 118 17.37 5.12 16.25
C ALA A 118 16.60 5.52 17.52
N LEU A 119 15.28 5.47 17.46
CA LEU A 119 14.44 5.95 18.56
C LEU A 119 14.52 5.01 19.77
N SER A 120 14.59 5.59 20.97
CA SER A 120 14.31 4.82 22.18
C SER A 120 12.83 4.43 22.22
N ILE A 121 12.45 3.47 23.08
CA ILE A 121 11.04 3.12 23.28
C ILE A 121 10.24 4.36 23.71
N ASP A 122 10.78 5.16 24.63
CA ASP A 122 10.12 6.37 25.13
C ASP A 122 9.94 7.42 24.02
N ASP A 123 10.96 7.64 23.17
CA ASP A 123 10.85 8.58 22.04
C ASP A 123 9.83 8.08 21.01
N TYR A 124 9.83 6.78 20.71
CA TYR A 124 8.88 6.17 19.78
C TYR A 124 7.43 6.34 20.28
N LEU A 125 7.20 6.09 21.57
CA LEU A 125 5.93 6.32 22.24
C LEU A 125 5.52 7.79 22.26
N GLN A 126 6.48 8.71 22.47
CA GLN A 126 6.23 10.14 22.43
C GLN A 126 5.77 10.58 21.04
N GLN A 127 6.41 10.10 19.97
CA GLN A 127 5.97 10.38 18.59
C GLN A 127 4.55 9.90 18.35
N ILE A 128 4.22 8.67 18.75
CA ILE A 128 2.85 8.13 18.60
C ILE A 128 1.83 8.95 19.40
N SER A 129 2.20 9.41 20.61
CA SER A 129 1.29 10.16 21.49
C SER A 129 0.73 11.44 20.87
N LEU A 130 1.47 12.06 19.94
CA LEU A 130 1.05 13.27 19.25
C LEU A 130 -0.17 13.03 18.33
N TYR A 131 -0.34 11.79 17.87
CA TYR A 131 -1.34 11.43 16.87
C TYR A 131 -2.38 10.43 17.40
N ALA A 132 -2.06 9.68 18.45
CA ALA A 132 -2.94 8.67 19.07
C ALA A 132 -4.40 9.10 19.32
N PRO A 133 -4.72 10.39 19.62
CA PRO A 133 -6.11 10.82 19.74
C PRO A 133 -6.91 10.85 18.42
N PHE A 134 -6.23 10.80 17.27
CA PHE A 134 -6.81 11.04 15.94
C PHE A 134 -6.62 9.88 14.96
N VAL A 135 -5.81 8.88 15.32
CA VAL A 135 -5.50 7.72 14.46
C VAL A 135 -5.82 6.42 15.17
N ASP A 136 -6.20 5.42 14.39
CA ASP A 136 -6.41 4.05 14.86
C ASP A 136 -5.29 3.09 14.39
N GLU A 137 -4.37 3.59 13.56
CA GLU A 137 -3.23 2.84 13.03
C GLU A 137 -1.92 3.61 13.15
N VAL A 138 -0.87 2.93 13.62
CA VAL A 138 0.52 3.35 13.44
C VAL A 138 1.17 2.43 12.42
N HIS A 139 1.72 3.03 11.37
CA HIS A 139 2.51 2.35 10.37
C HIS A 139 4.00 2.57 10.65
N THR A 140 4.75 1.50 10.89
CA THR A 140 6.16 1.57 11.30
C THR A 140 7.02 0.65 10.45
N VAL A 141 7.82 1.24 9.57
CA VAL A 141 8.86 0.55 8.80
C VAL A 141 10.17 1.29 8.99
N GLY A 142 11.30 0.59 8.96
CA GLY A 142 12.59 1.18 9.27
C GLY A 142 13.74 0.63 8.45
N GLY A 143 14.93 1.09 8.79
CA GLY A 143 16.16 0.44 8.34
C GLY A 143 16.44 -0.86 9.10
N LEU A 144 17.26 -1.72 8.50
CA LEU A 144 17.74 -2.95 9.14
C LEU A 144 18.81 -2.61 10.18
N HIS A 145 18.37 -2.36 11.41
CA HIS A 145 19.27 -1.94 12.48
C HIS A 145 20.30 -3.04 12.80
N PRO A 146 21.62 -2.73 12.85
CA PRO A 146 22.67 -3.74 12.99
C PRO A 146 22.73 -4.42 14.35
N ASP A 147 22.15 -3.80 15.38
CA ASP A 147 22.28 -4.26 16.78
C ASP A 147 20.94 -4.54 17.47
N TRP A 148 19.79 -4.35 16.79
CA TRP A 148 18.48 -4.56 17.42
C TRP A 148 17.97 -5.97 17.15
N GLY A 149 17.95 -6.79 18.19
CA GLY A 149 17.27 -8.08 18.21
C GLY A 149 15.77 -7.96 18.47
N ILE A 150 15.10 -9.11 18.50
CA ILE A 150 13.63 -9.20 18.64
C ILE A 150 13.11 -8.55 19.91
N GLU A 151 13.85 -8.61 21.02
CA GLU A 151 13.46 -8.05 22.32
C GLU A 151 13.22 -6.53 22.25
N GLN A 152 13.96 -5.83 21.38
CA GLN A 152 13.76 -4.39 21.18
C GLN A 152 12.38 -4.09 20.58
N TYR A 153 11.99 -4.87 19.56
CA TYR A 153 10.70 -4.71 18.89
C TYR A 153 9.54 -5.20 19.77
N GLU A 154 9.72 -6.30 20.52
CA GLU A 154 8.75 -6.75 21.51
C GLU A 154 8.50 -5.67 22.58
N GLY A 155 9.57 -5.03 23.06
CA GLY A 155 9.49 -3.93 24.01
C GLY A 155 8.74 -2.72 23.44
N MET A 156 9.03 -2.32 22.21
CA MET A 156 8.33 -1.23 21.52
C MET A 156 6.83 -1.54 21.37
N PHE A 157 6.47 -2.70 20.82
CA PHE A 157 5.08 -3.06 20.53
C PHE A 157 4.26 -3.27 21.81
N SER A 158 4.84 -3.94 22.81
CA SER A 158 4.17 -4.14 24.11
C SER A 158 3.90 -2.82 24.80
N ALA A 159 4.84 -1.87 24.72
CA ALA A 159 4.67 -0.55 25.31
C ALA A 159 3.61 0.28 24.58
N VAL A 160 3.55 0.20 23.25
CA VAL A 160 2.47 0.80 22.46
C VAL A 160 1.12 0.22 22.86
N LYS A 161 0.97 -1.11 22.91
CA LYS A 161 -0.30 -1.75 23.33
C LYS A 161 -0.71 -1.42 24.76
N LYS A 162 0.26 -1.25 25.66
CA LYS A 162 0.00 -0.83 27.05
C LYS A 162 -0.53 0.60 27.14
N MET A 163 0.04 1.53 26.38
CA MET A 163 -0.33 2.94 26.47
C MET A 163 -1.49 3.33 25.54
N PHE A 164 -1.56 2.73 24.36
CA PHE A 164 -2.54 2.98 23.30
C PHE A 164 -3.19 1.67 22.83
N PRO A 165 -3.99 1.00 23.68
CA PRO A 165 -4.52 -0.35 23.40
C PRO A 165 -5.39 -0.43 22.13
N ASN A 166 -5.97 0.69 21.70
CA ASN A 166 -6.83 0.76 20.52
C ASN A 166 -6.04 0.97 19.21
N ILE A 167 -4.74 1.28 19.27
CA ILE A 167 -3.92 1.46 18.06
C ILE A 167 -3.56 0.11 17.48
N HIS A 168 -3.88 -0.06 16.19
CA HIS A 168 -3.40 -1.14 15.35
C HIS A 168 -1.95 -0.88 14.95
N ILE A 169 -1.06 -1.83 15.23
CA ILE A 169 0.36 -1.77 14.87
C ILE A 169 0.55 -2.48 13.54
N LYS A 170 0.76 -1.71 12.48
CA LYS A 170 1.18 -2.22 11.17
C LYS A 170 2.67 -1.95 11.00
N ALA A 171 3.51 -2.94 11.27
CA ALA A 171 4.94 -2.71 11.31
C ALA A 171 5.75 -3.83 10.66
N LEU A 172 6.97 -3.46 10.27
CA LEU A 172 8.01 -4.32 9.71
C LEU A 172 7.67 -4.93 8.34
N THR A 173 8.48 -4.59 7.36
CA THR A 173 8.47 -5.26 6.06
C THR A 173 9.01 -6.69 6.16
N ALA A 174 8.80 -7.52 5.12
CA ALA A 174 9.37 -8.87 5.06
C ALA A 174 10.91 -8.86 5.23
N VAL A 175 11.61 -7.88 4.65
CA VAL A 175 13.05 -7.72 4.82
C VAL A 175 13.45 -7.48 6.29
N GLU A 176 12.66 -6.70 7.03
CA GLU A 176 12.90 -6.44 8.45
C GLU A 176 12.66 -7.69 9.29
N VAL A 177 11.59 -8.44 9.01
CA VAL A 177 11.30 -9.73 9.69
C VAL A 177 12.42 -10.74 9.41
N ASN A 178 12.89 -10.84 8.17
CA ASN A 178 13.98 -11.74 7.80
C ASN A 178 15.26 -11.39 8.58
N HIS A 179 15.68 -10.11 8.53
CA HIS A 179 16.83 -9.62 9.28
C HIS A 179 16.71 -9.88 10.78
N LEU A 180 15.53 -9.63 11.34
CA LEU A 180 15.26 -9.83 12.76
C LEU A 180 15.37 -11.30 13.17
N SER A 181 14.88 -12.21 12.32
CA SER A 181 15.00 -13.66 12.54
C SER A 181 16.46 -14.09 12.59
N VAL A 182 17.28 -13.60 11.64
CA VAL A 182 18.71 -13.93 11.55
C VAL A 182 19.49 -13.38 12.73
N ILE A 183 19.35 -12.08 13.04
CA ILE A 183 20.11 -11.44 14.12
C ILE A 183 19.74 -12.00 15.50
N SER A 184 18.50 -12.48 15.66
CA SER A 184 18.01 -13.07 16.92
C SER A 184 18.24 -14.59 17.00
N GLY A 185 18.77 -15.21 15.94
CA GLY A 185 18.96 -16.67 15.88
C GLY A 185 17.66 -17.47 15.91
N LEU A 186 16.58 -16.93 15.34
CA LEU A 186 15.23 -17.51 15.32
C LEU A 186 14.82 -17.93 13.90
N GLY A 187 13.84 -18.82 13.82
CA GLY A 187 13.08 -19.04 12.58
C GLY A 187 12.09 -17.90 12.31
N VAL A 188 11.68 -17.73 11.06
CA VAL A 188 10.69 -16.71 10.64
C VAL A 188 9.37 -16.87 11.37
N SER A 189 8.81 -18.09 11.42
CA SER A 189 7.54 -18.37 12.11
C SER A 189 7.59 -17.99 13.60
N GLU A 190 8.67 -18.41 14.29
CA GLU A 190 8.88 -18.05 15.70
C GLU A 190 9.01 -16.54 15.91
N THR A 191 9.74 -15.87 15.02
CA THR A 191 9.88 -14.40 15.03
C THR A 191 8.52 -13.73 14.94
N LEU A 192 7.67 -14.15 13.99
CA LEU A 192 6.33 -13.59 13.80
C LEU A 192 5.39 -13.87 14.97
N ILE A 193 5.44 -15.08 15.56
CA ILE A 193 4.66 -15.42 16.75
C ILE A 193 5.02 -14.52 17.92
N ARG A 194 6.32 -14.35 18.19
CA ARG A 194 6.82 -13.47 19.25
C ARG A 194 6.40 -12.02 19.05
N LEU A 195 6.54 -11.50 17.83
CA LEU A 195 6.10 -10.13 17.50
C LEU A 195 4.59 -9.95 17.65
N ARG A 196 3.78 -10.93 17.20
CA ARG A 196 2.32 -10.93 17.38
C ARG A 196 1.95 -10.89 18.85
N ASP A 197 2.57 -11.74 19.66
CA ASP A 197 2.29 -11.87 21.09
C ASP A 197 2.70 -10.60 21.85
N ALA A 198 3.71 -9.87 21.35
CA ALA A 198 4.08 -8.54 21.83
C ALA A 198 3.14 -7.41 21.35
N GLY A 199 2.25 -7.67 20.40
CA GLY A 199 1.22 -6.72 19.96
C GLY A 199 1.24 -6.32 18.49
N LEU A 200 2.08 -6.91 17.64
CA LEU A 200 2.05 -6.66 16.20
C LEU A 200 0.74 -7.20 15.60
N ASP A 201 -0.02 -6.37 14.86
CA ASP A 201 -1.34 -6.76 14.36
C ASP A 201 -1.37 -7.14 12.87
N SER A 202 -0.45 -6.62 12.06
CA SER A 202 -0.35 -6.89 10.62
C SER A 202 1.01 -6.48 10.06
N LEU A 203 1.43 -7.07 8.94
CA LEU A 203 2.60 -6.57 8.20
C LEU A 203 2.18 -5.61 7.06
N PRO A 204 2.91 -4.50 6.83
CA PRO A 204 2.83 -3.77 5.57
C PRO A 204 3.35 -4.63 4.41
N GLY A 205 3.20 -4.13 3.18
CA GLY A 205 3.59 -4.89 1.97
C GLY A 205 4.98 -4.59 1.43
N GLY A 206 5.68 -3.60 1.98
CA GLY A 206 6.97 -3.13 1.46
C GLY A 206 8.06 -4.21 1.46
N GLY A 207 9.10 -4.01 0.65
CA GLY A 207 10.24 -4.92 0.53
C GLY A 207 10.21 -5.84 -0.70
N ALA A 208 9.03 -6.04 -1.29
CA ALA A 208 8.88 -6.85 -2.51
C ALA A 208 9.64 -6.30 -3.71
N GLU A 209 9.66 -4.98 -3.88
CA GLU A 209 10.18 -4.28 -5.06
C GLU A 209 9.67 -4.93 -6.37
N ILE A 210 10.55 -5.62 -7.11
CA ILE A 210 10.21 -6.61 -8.12
C ILE A 210 10.62 -7.98 -7.60
N LEU A 211 9.69 -8.94 -7.63
CA LEU A 211 9.91 -10.35 -7.24
C LEU A 211 10.56 -11.11 -8.40
N ASP A 212 11.76 -10.67 -8.75
CA ASP A 212 12.67 -11.27 -9.73
C ASP A 212 14.09 -11.13 -9.19
N ASP A 213 14.71 -12.25 -8.84
CA ASP A 213 16.00 -12.23 -8.14
C ASP A 213 17.12 -11.60 -9.00
N SER A 214 17.02 -11.65 -10.33
CA SER A 214 18.00 -11.00 -11.21
C SER A 214 17.91 -9.47 -11.14
N ILE A 215 16.70 -8.92 -10.96
CA ILE A 215 16.48 -7.49 -10.72
C ILE A 215 16.89 -7.11 -9.31
N ARG A 216 16.50 -7.91 -8.31
CA ARG A 216 16.82 -7.68 -6.90
C ARG A 216 18.34 -7.62 -6.67
N ASP A 217 19.10 -8.49 -7.33
CA ASP A 217 20.57 -8.48 -7.29
C ASP A 217 21.19 -7.17 -7.78
N ILE A 218 20.48 -6.43 -8.63
CA ILE A 218 20.95 -5.16 -9.17
C ILE A 218 20.51 -3.99 -8.30
N ILE A 219 19.24 -3.94 -7.85
CA ILE A 219 18.65 -2.75 -7.21
C ILE A 219 18.62 -2.81 -5.69
N CYS A 220 18.60 -3.99 -5.09
CA CYS A 220 18.47 -4.18 -3.63
C CYS A 220 19.22 -5.41 -3.11
N ARG A 221 20.43 -5.65 -3.64
CA ARG A 221 21.28 -6.77 -3.25
C ARG A 221 21.42 -6.91 -1.74
N GLY A 222 21.23 -8.12 -1.24
CA GLY A 222 21.32 -8.45 0.19
C GLY A 222 19.98 -8.37 0.94
N LYS A 223 18.90 -7.92 0.29
CA LYS A 223 17.54 -8.25 0.75
C LYS A 223 17.28 -9.76 0.62
N GLU A 224 16.18 -10.21 1.21
CA GLU A 224 15.60 -11.54 1.02
C GLU A 224 15.39 -11.86 -0.47
N THR A 225 15.42 -13.14 -0.82
CA THR A 225 15.04 -13.63 -2.16
C THR A 225 13.52 -13.53 -2.36
N THR A 226 13.09 -13.69 -3.61
CA THR A 226 11.66 -13.77 -3.96
C THR A 226 10.94 -14.85 -3.17
N ALA A 227 11.55 -16.04 -3.05
CA ALA A 227 10.98 -17.15 -2.28
C ALA A 227 10.87 -16.83 -0.79
N GLU A 228 11.90 -16.23 -0.19
CA GLU A 228 11.88 -15.83 1.22
C GLU A 228 10.82 -14.76 1.49
N TYR A 229 10.63 -13.77 0.60
CA TYR A 229 9.56 -12.78 0.73
C TYR A 229 8.18 -13.48 0.82
N LEU A 230 7.88 -14.36 -0.12
CA LEU A 230 6.59 -15.07 -0.18
C LEU A 230 6.40 -16.00 1.03
N GLU A 231 7.48 -16.64 1.49
CA GLU A 231 7.49 -17.53 2.66
C GLU A 231 7.20 -16.78 3.97
N ILE A 232 7.75 -15.58 4.14
CA ILE A 232 7.49 -14.75 5.33
C ILE A 232 6.02 -14.35 5.39
N HIS A 233 5.45 -13.93 4.26
CA HIS A 233 4.02 -13.63 4.19
C HIS A 233 3.15 -14.89 4.42
N ARG A 234 3.56 -16.05 3.89
CA ARG A 234 2.89 -17.33 4.15
C ARG A 234 2.86 -17.64 5.66
N CYS A 235 4.01 -17.52 6.34
CA CYS A 235 4.11 -17.71 7.79
C CYS A 235 3.23 -16.73 8.57
N ALA A 236 3.15 -15.47 8.16
CA ALA A 236 2.27 -14.48 8.79
C ALA A 236 0.79 -14.88 8.64
N HIS A 237 0.38 -15.31 7.46
CA HIS A 237 -0.99 -15.72 7.17
C HIS A 237 -1.40 -16.98 7.97
N GLU A 238 -0.49 -17.96 8.13
CA GLU A 238 -0.73 -19.17 8.92
C GLU A 238 -1.05 -18.89 10.39
N ILE A 239 -0.48 -17.82 10.95
CA ILE A 239 -0.77 -17.39 12.33
C ILE A 239 -1.94 -16.40 12.42
N GLY A 240 -2.69 -16.21 11.32
CA GLY A 240 -3.85 -15.33 11.24
C GLY A 240 -3.51 -13.84 11.15
N MET A 241 -2.25 -13.48 10.86
CA MET A 241 -1.83 -12.09 10.72
C MET A 241 -2.03 -11.63 9.26
N PRO A 242 -2.91 -10.66 8.99
CA PRO A 242 -3.08 -10.15 7.63
C PRO A 242 -1.86 -9.33 7.21
N THR A 243 -1.60 -9.28 5.91
CA THR A 243 -0.55 -8.42 5.36
C THR A 243 -1.00 -7.69 4.10
N ASN A 244 -0.20 -6.74 3.65
CA ASN A 244 -0.30 -6.19 2.31
C ASN A 244 0.84 -6.75 1.43
N CYS A 245 0.81 -6.41 0.14
CA CYS A 245 1.89 -6.66 -0.81
C CYS A 245 2.07 -5.42 -1.71
N THR A 246 3.28 -5.21 -2.23
CA THR A 246 3.61 -4.01 -3.02
C THR A 246 4.37 -4.37 -4.28
N MET A 247 4.39 -3.47 -5.25
CA MET A 247 5.33 -3.52 -6.37
C MET A 247 5.94 -2.15 -6.62
N LEU A 248 7.27 -2.03 -6.48
CA LEU A 248 8.03 -0.87 -6.96
C LEU A 248 8.31 -1.09 -8.44
N TYR A 249 7.85 -0.18 -9.30
CA TYR A 249 8.03 -0.30 -10.75
C TYR A 249 8.53 1.01 -11.37
N GLY A 250 8.87 0.97 -12.65
CA GLY A 250 9.54 2.08 -13.33
C GLY A 250 11.01 2.18 -12.94
N THR A 251 11.62 1.04 -12.60
CA THR A 251 13.06 0.91 -12.33
C THR A 251 13.74 0.32 -13.58
N ILE A 252 14.46 -0.78 -13.46
CA ILE A 252 15.17 -1.43 -14.56
C ILE A 252 14.41 -2.65 -15.13
N GLU A 253 13.28 -3.00 -14.54
CA GLU A 253 12.52 -4.20 -14.88
C GLU A 253 11.80 -4.09 -16.23
N THR A 254 11.49 -5.24 -16.83
CA THR A 254 10.60 -5.33 -17.99
C THR A 254 9.13 -5.43 -17.58
N ILE A 255 8.21 -5.18 -18.52
CA ILE A 255 6.77 -5.38 -18.31
C ILE A 255 6.46 -6.84 -17.94
N GLU A 256 7.14 -7.81 -18.56
CA GLU A 256 6.97 -9.22 -18.27
C GLU A 256 7.34 -9.55 -16.82
N GLN A 257 8.42 -8.94 -16.29
CA GLN A 257 8.81 -9.10 -14.88
C GLN A 257 7.77 -8.51 -13.92
N ARG A 258 7.08 -7.42 -14.28
CA ARG A 258 5.94 -6.90 -13.50
C ARG A 258 4.77 -7.88 -13.50
N LEU A 259 4.46 -8.49 -14.65
CA LEU A 259 3.38 -9.47 -14.74
C LEU A 259 3.71 -10.76 -13.98
N ASN A 260 4.96 -11.23 -14.04
CA ASN A 260 5.47 -12.33 -13.22
C ASN A 260 5.35 -12.02 -11.73
N HIS A 261 5.68 -10.80 -11.30
CA HIS A 261 5.49 -10.35 -9.93
C HIS A 261 4.01 -10.48 -9.50
N LEU A 262 3.07 -9.98 -10.30
CA LEU A 262 1.63 -10.08 -10.00
C LEU A 262 1.17 -11.55 -9.94
N ASP A 263 1.68 -12.40 -10.83
CA ASP A 263 1.37 -13.82 -10.85
C ASP A 263 1.90 -14.56 -9.61
N LEU A 264 3.09 -14.22 -9.12
CA LEU A 264 3.65 -14.76 -7.87
C LEU A 264 2.79 -14.37 -6.66
N LEU A 265 2.38 -13.11 -6.57
CA LEU A 265 1.53 -12.63 -5.47
C LEU A 265 0.16 -13.33 -5.46
N ARG A 266 -0.50 -13.49 -6.61
CA ARG A 266 -1.80 -14.19 -6.66
C ARG A 266 -1.67 -15.69 -6.35
N ARG A 267 -0.59 -16.35 -6.76
CA ARG A 267 -0.36 -17.77 -6.42
C ARG A 267 -0.15 -17.94 -4.92
N GLN A 268 0.65 -17.08 -4.30
CA GLN A 268 0.81 -17.06 -2.84
C GLN A 268 -0.55 -16.85 -2.16
N GLN A 269 -1.35 -15.91 -2.68
CA GLN A 269 -2.66 -15.62 -2.13
C GLN A 269 -3.61 -16.83 -2.26
N ASP A 270 -3.52 -17.63 -3.32
CA ASP A 270 -4.26 -18.90 -3.43
C ASP A 270 -3.85 -19.90 -2.34
N GLU A 271 -2.58 -19.90 -1.93
CA GLU A 271 -2.05 -20.81 -0.91
C GLU A 271 -2.43 -20.42 0.52
N SER A 272 -2.44 -19.11 0.84
CA SER A 272 -2.50 -18.64 2.24
C SER A 272 -3.54 -17.56 2.54
N GLY A 273 -4.06 -16.87 1.52
CA GLY A 273 -5.26 -16.02 1.60
C GLY A 273 -5.18 -14.77 2.49
N GLY A 274 -4.01 -14.39 3.03
CA GLY A 274 -3.91 -13.32 4.02
C GLY A 274 -3.55 -11.92 3.48
N PHE A 275 -3.29 -11.77 2.18
CA PHE A 275 -3.10 -10.44 1.59
C PHE A 275 -4.43 -9.68 1.54
N GLN A 276 -4.43 -8.45 2.05
CA GLN A 276 -5.62 -7.59 2.03
C GLN A 276 -5.57 -6.57 0.90
N CYS A 277 -4.38 -6.02 0.63
CA CYS A 277 -4.23 -4.91 -0.31
C CYS A 277 -2.93 -5.00 -1.09
N PHE A 278 -3.04 -4.83 -2.41
CA PHE A 278 -1.90 -4.59 -3.30
C PHE A 278 -1.67 -3.09 -3.50
N VAL A 279 -0.41 -2.69 -3.44
CA VAL A 279 0.01 -1.29 -3.58
C VAL A 279 1.10 -1.17 -4.65
N PRO A 280 0.75 -0.87 -5.92
CA PRO A 280 1.73 -0.54 -6.93
C PRO A 280 2.16 0.91 -6.76
N TYR A 281 3.46 1.16 -6.74
CA TYR A 281 4.00 2.52 -6.73
C TYR A 281 5.21 2.67 -7.68
N PRO A 282 5.25 3.74 -8.49
CA PRO A 282 6.40 4.02 -9.33
C PRO A 282 7.61 4.44 -8.49
N PHE A 283 8.79 4.19 -9.04
CA PHE A 283 10.02 4.82 -8.62
C PHE A 283 9.91 6.33 -8.89
N LEU A 284 10.07 7.11 -7.82
CA LEU A 284 10.07 8.56 -7.94
C LEU A 284 11.36 9.03 -8.63
N PRO A 285 11.30 10.07 -9.47
CA PRO A 285 12.46 10.55 -10.21
C PRO A 285 13.65 10.91 -9.31
N ASP A 286 14.66 10.04 -9.30
CA ASP A 286 15.96 10.33 -8.69
C ASP A 286 17.11 9.72 -9.49
N SER A 287 17.78 10.58 -10.27
CA SER A 287 18.90 10.21 -11.12
C SER A 287 20.23 10.05 -10.37
N SER A 288 20.31 10.43 -9.08
CA SER A 288 21.53 10.25 -8.28
C SER A 288 21.72 8.80 -7.81
N ARG A 289 20.61 8.06 -7.72
CA ARG A 289 20.52 6.77 -7.03
C ARG A 289 20.33 5.59 -7.99
N LEU A 290 19.47 5.75 -9.00
CA LEU A 290 19.23 4.74 -10.02
C LEU A 290 19.09 5.42 -11.40
N PRO A 291 20.19 5.88 -12.00
CA PRO A 291 20.16 6.63 -13.26
C PRO A 291 19.63 5.80 -14.45
N GLU A 292 19.65 4.48 -14.36
CA GLU A 292 19.12 3.57 -15.37
C GLU A 292 17.59 3.37 -15.26
N ALA A 293 16.93 4.02 -14.30
CA ALA A 293 15.50 3.84 -14.08
C ALA A 293 14.64 4.32 -15.25
N GLN A 294 13.68 3.49 -15.63
CA GLN A 294 12.66 3.73 -16.64
C GLN A 294 11.44 4.38 -15.99
N LEU A 295 11.56 5.66 -15.64
CA LEU A 295 10.52 6.40 -14.91
C LEU A 295 9.15 6.27 -15.56
N ALA A 296 8.15 5.91 -14.74
CA ALA A 296 6.78 5.74 -15.21
C ALA A 296 6.14 7.10 -15.52
N THR A 297 5.51 7.20 -16.69
CA THR A 297 4.62 8.33 -17.02
C THR A 297 3.28 8.20 -16.29
N GLY A 298 2.50 9.28 -16.20
CA GLY A 298 1.13 9.21 -15.65
C GLY A 298 0.25 8.15 -16.34
N THR A 299 0.37 8.01 -17.66
CA THR A 299 -0.30 6.96 -18.44
C THR A 299 0.12 5.56 -18.01
N GLU A 300 1.42 5.34 -17.78
CA GLU A 300 1.96 4.05 -17.35
C GLU A 300 1.54 3.70 -15.91
N ILE A 301 1.42 4.71 -15.05
CA ILE A 301 0.91 4.55 -13.68
C ILE A 301 -0.55 4.08 -13.72
N LEU A 302 -1.41 4.80 -14.44
CA LEU A 302 -2.83 4.45 -14.57
C LEU A 302 -3.03 3.09 -15.26
N ARG A 303 -2.18 2.75 -16.24
CA ARG A 303 -2.19 1.44 -16.90
C ARG A 303 -1.81 0.31 -15.94
N THR A 304 -0.75 0.50 -15.16
CA THR A 304 -0.32 -0.48 -14.15
C THR A 304 -1.40 -0.68 -13.09
N MET A 305 -2.08 0.39 -12.67
CA MET A 305 -3.24 0.28 -11.77
C MET A 305 -4.36 -0.59 -12.37
N ALA A 306 -4.76 -0.30 -13.61
CA ALA A 306 -5.83 -1.03 -14.29
C ALA A 306 -5.49 -2.52 -14.47
N ILE A 307 -4.27 -2.81 -14.90
CA ILE A 307 -3.81 -4.19 -15.13
C ILE A 307 -3.69 -4.93 -13.79
N SER A 308 -3.23 -4.29 -12.72
CA SER A 308 -3.16 -4.91 -11.39
C SER A 308 -4.54 -5.36 -10.90
N ARG A 309 -5.58 -4.53 -11.09
CA ARG A 309 -6.98 -4.88 -10.75
C ARG A 309 -7.50 -6.10 -11.53
N LEU A 310 -7.04 -6.27 -12.76
CA LEU A 310 -7.46 -7.38 -13.64
C LEU A 310 -6.66 -8.66 -13.40
N MET A 311 -5.36 -8.54 -13.15
CA MET A 311 -4.45 -9.67 -12.94
C MET A 311 -4.57 -10.29 -11.55
N LEU A 312 -4.84 -9.46 -10.53
CA LEU A 312 -5.01 -9.88 -9.14
C LEU A 312 -6.50 -10.11 -8.85
N ASP A 313 -7.01 -11.27 -9.26
CA ASP A 313 -8.41 -11.64 -9.07
C ASP A 313 -8.77 -11.97 -7.61
N ASN A 314 -7.78 -12.33 -6.80
CA ASN A 314 -7.92 -12.87 -5.44
C ASN A 314 -7.31 -12.01 -4.32
N ILE A 315 -6.70 -10.86 -4.65
CA ILE A 315 -6.28 -9.85 -3.66
C ILE A 315 -7.37 -8.77 -3.59
N PRO A 316 -8.00 -8.53 -2.42
CA PRO A 316 -9.22 -7.71 -2.37
C PRO A 316 -9.03 -6.27 -2.85
N HIS A 317 -8.14 -5.53 -2.19
CA HIS A 317 -8.04 -4.09 -2.36
C HIS A 317 -6.85 -3.70 -3.24
N LEU A 318 -7.04 -2.63 -4.00
CA LEU A 318 -6.00 -1.99 -4.79
C LEU A 318 -5.86 -0.53 -4.36
N LYS A 319 -4.70 -0.19 -3.82
CA LYS A 319 -4.44 1.13 -3.26
C LYS A 319 -3.73 2.05 -4.24
N ALA A 320 -4.32 3.23 -4.45
CA ALA A 320 -3.63 4.38 -5.00
C ALA A 320 -2.94 5.14 -3.86
N TYR A 321 -1.66 4.84 -3.64
CA TYR A 321 -0.90 5.43 -2.54
C TYR A 321 -0.54 6.89 -2.84
N ARG A 322 -1.38 7.81 -2.38
CA ARG A 322 -1.26 9.25 -2.71
C ARG A 322 0.09 9.86 -2.37
N MET A 323 0.72 9.40 -1.29
CA MET A 323 2.04 9.88 -0.85
C MET A 323 3.12 9.63 -1.91
N ASN A 324 2.91 8.68 -2.82
CA ASN A 324 3.81 8.43 -3.94
C ASN A 324 3.24 8.97 -5.26
N LEU A 325 1.94 8.81 -5.51
CA LEU A 325 1.33 9.16 -6.80
C LEU A 325 1.02 10.66 -6.95
N GLY A 326 0.85 11.38 -5.85
CA GLY A 326 0.22 12.71 -5.83
C GLY A 326 -1.31 12.61 -5.87
N ASP A 327 -1.98 13.69 -5.46
CA ASP A 327 -3.44 13.71 -5.30
C ASP A 327 -4.16 13.61 -6.67
N GLU A 328 -3.65 14.25 -7.73
CA GLU A 328 -4.30 14.28 -9.05
C GLU A 328 -4.29 12.90 -9.73
N ILE A 329 -3.14 12.21 -9.71
CA ILE A 329 -3.04 10.86 -10.27
C ILE A 329 -3.83 9.87 -9.41
N SER A 330 -3.87 10.07 -8.10
CA SER A 330 -4.69 9.25 -7.20
C SER A 330 -6.19 9.40 -7.47
N GLU A 331 -6.66 10.62 -7.71
CA GLU A 331 -8.05 10.89 -8.11
C GLU A 331 -8.40 10.13 -9.40
N LEU A 332 -7.52 10.21 -10.41
CA LEU A 332 -7.69 9.48 -11.66
C LEU A 332 -7.66 7.98 -11.42
N ALA A 333 -6.72 7.46 -10.64
CA ALA A 333 -6.54 6.02 -10.38
C ALA A 333 -7.80 5.33 -9.84
N LEU A 334 -8.72 6.06 -9.19
CA LEU A 334 -10.02 5.56 -8.77
C LEU A 334 -10.92 5.12 -9.93
N GLN A 335 -10.68 5.60 -11.15
CA GLN A 335 -11.32 5.16 -12.39
C GLN A 335 -10.54 4.04 -13.10
N PHE A 336 -9.36 3.67 -12.60
CA PHE A 336 -8.46 2.67 -13.18
C PHE A 336 -8.30 1.47 -12.27
N GLY A 337 -9.31 1.18 -11.45
CA GLY A 337 -9.39 -0.04 -10.66
C GLY A 337 -8.98 0.09 -9.20
N ALA A 338 -8.41 1.22 -8.79
CA ALA A 338 -8.16 1.50 -7.38
C ALA A 338 -9.49 1.72 -6.62
N ASP A 339 -9.53 1.22 -5.40
CA ASP A 339 -10.64 1.34 -4.47
C ASP A 339 -10.19 1.85 -3.10
N ASP A 340 -8.88 2.10 -2.91
CA ASP A 340 -8.33 2.56 -1.64
C ASP A 340 -7.37 3.75 -1.86
N LEU A 341 -7.49 4.83 -1.08
CA LEU A 341 -6.62 6.02 -1.15
C LEU A 341 -5.62 6.14 0.02
N ASP A 342 -5.46 5.06 0.77
CA ASP A 342 -4.73 5.00 2.03
C ASP A 342 -5.34 5.84 3.15
N GLY A 343 -4.57 6.66 3.87
CA GLY A 343 -5.09 7.44 4.98
C GLY A 343 -4.57 8.85 5.05
N THR A 344 -4.93 9.58 6.11
CA THR A 344 -4.56 10.99 6.35
C THR A 344 -3.09 11.21 6.66
N VAL A 345 -2.20 10.26 6.31
CA VAL A 345 -0.78 10.13 6.67
C VAL A 345 -0.21 11.45 7.21
N GLN A 346 -0.38 11.67 8.53
CA GLN A 346 -0.09 12.96 9.19
C GLN A 346 1.42 13.22 9.31
N GLN A 347 2.20 12.18 9.04
CA GLN A 347 3.65 12.16 8.98
C GLN A 347 4.05 11.05 8.00
N GLU A 348 4.86 11.38 6.99
CA GLU A 348 5.44 10.43 6.02
C GLU A 348 6.86 10.91 5.70
N SER A 349 7.88 10.08 5.94
CA SER A 349 9.28 10.47 5.72
C SER A 349 9.92 9.78 4.52
N ILE A 350 9.49 8.56 4.16
CA ILE A 350 10.22 7.73 3.19
C ILE A 350 9.98 8.24 1.77
N MET A 351 8.74 8.48 1.36
CA MET A 351 8.41 9.00 0.03
C MET A 351 8.78 10.47 -0.12
N HIS A 352 8.73 11.25 0.96
CA HIS A 352 9.21 12.64 0.92
C HIS A 352 10.72 12.73 0.71
N LEU A 353 11.50 11.88 1.38
CA LEU A 353 12.92 11.71 1.07
C LEU A 353 13.12 11.10 -0.32
N ALA A 354 12.16 10.27 -0.74
CA ALA A 354 11.87 9.79 -2.10
C ALA A 354 11.84 10.87 -3.20
N GLY A 355 11.45 12.10 -2.85
CA GLY A 355 11.13 13.17 -3.78
C GLY A 355 9.64 13.49 -3.94
N SER A 356 8.76 12.93 -3.10
CA SER A 356 7.34 13.27 -3.08
C SER A 356 7.10 14.72 -2.63
N THR A 357 6.11 15.36 -3.24
CA THR A 357 5.66 16.73 -2.94
C THR A 357 4.26 16.80 -2.33
N THR A 358 3.69 15.64 -1.98
CA THR A 358 2.30 15.53 -1.49
C THR A 358 2.13 16.19 -0.12
N PRO A 359 1.07 16.96 0.15
CA PRO A 359 0.88 17.58 1.47
C PRO A 359 0.68 16.56 2.60
N LEU A 360 1.36 16.80 3.73
CA LEU A 360 1.26 16.01 4.97
C LEU A 360 0.16 16.51 5.93
N ASP A 361 -0.38 17.70 5.69
CA ASP A 361 -1.41 18.33 6.54
C ASP A 361 -2.84 18.06 6.05
N SER A 362 -3.01 17.08 5.15
CA SER A 362 -4.33 16.73 4.65
C SER A 362 -5.21 16.10 5.72
N ASP A 363 -6.33 16.75 6.00
CA ASP A 363 -7.38 16.19 6.81
C ASP A 363 -8.29 15.24 6.01
N MET A 364 -9.17 14.55 6.73
CA MET A 364 -10.16 13.64 6.15
C MET A 364 -11.06 14.27 5.10
N SER A 365 -11.36 15.56 5.24
CA SER A 365 -12.26 16.26 4.32
C SER A 365 -11.57 16.49 2.98
N GLN A 366 -10.24 16.66 2.95
CA GLN A 366 -9.48 16.72 1.71
C GLN A 366 -9.46 15.38 0.98
N LEU A 367 -9.21 14.26 1.69
CA LEU A 367 -9.28 12.93 1.09
C LEU A 367 -10.68 12.61 0.58
N ALA A 368 -11.71 12.90 1.38
CA ALA A 368 -13.10 12.74 0.96
C ALA A 368 -13.42 13.57 -0.29
N LYS A 369 -12.85 14.78 -0.41
CA LYS A 369 -13.03 15.63 -1.60
C LYS A 369 -12.44 14.99 -2.86
N ILE A 370 -11.25 14.41 -2.80
CA ILE A 370 -10.65 13.66 -3.92
C ILE A 370 -11.61 12.54 -4.36
N ILE A 371 -12.15 11.80 -3.40
CA ILE A 371 -13.09 10.70 -3.67
C ILE A 371 -14.40 11.23 -4.31
N TYR A 372 -14.95 12.32 -3.79
CA TYR A 372 -16.16 12.94 -4.35
C TYR A 372 -15.93 13.51 -5.76
N ASN A 373 -14.78 14.14 -6.03
CA ASN A 373 -14.43 14.65 -7.36
C ASN A 373 -14.36 13.52 -8.39
N ALA A 374 -13.88 12.34 -7.98
CA ALA A 374 -13.91 11.13 -8.79
C ALA A 374 -15.33 10.53 -8.94
N GLY A 375 -16.38 11.15 -8.37
CA GLY A 375 -17.75 10.66 -8.42
C GLY A 375 -17.98 9.40 -7.58
N LYS A 376 -17.20 9.22 -6.51
CA LYS A 376 -17.22 8.05 -5.64
C LYS A 376 -17.68 8.41 -4.22
N ILE A 377 -17.88 7.40 -3.38
CA ILE A 377 -18.37 7.54 -1.99
C ILE A 377 -17.22 7.23 -1.02
N PRO A 378 -16.81 8.17 -0.16
CA PRO A 378 -15.73 7.96 0.80
C PRO A 378 -16.19 7.08 1.96
N ILE A 379 -15.51 5.95 2.15
CA ILE A 379 -15.78 4.98 3.21
C ILE A 379 -14.57 4.90 4.15
N LEU A 380 -14.79 5.28 5.39
CA LEU A 380 -13.87 5.01 6.49
C LEU A 380 -13.80 3.51 6.74
N ARG A 381 -12.58 2.97 6.84
CA ARG A 381 -12.31 1.58 7.22
C ARG A 381 -11.30 1.47 8.35
N ASN A 382 -11.34 0.35 9.07
CA ASN A 382 -10.24 -0.02 9.96
C ASN A 382 -9.07 -0.67 9.18
N SER A 383 -7.95 -0.92 9.86
CA SER A 383 -6.72 -1.49 9.29
C SER A 383 -6.87 -2.88 8.69
N LYS A 384 -7.85 -3.66 9.17
CA LYS A 384 -8.11 -5.05 8.77
C LYS A 384 -9.26 -5.20 7.77
N TYR A 385 -9.82 -4.10 7.25
CA TYR A 385 -10.96 -4.13 6.31
C TYR A 385 -12.17 -4.93 6.82
N THR A 386 -12.47 -4.84 8.11
CA THR A 386 -13.58 -5.56 8.76
C THR A 386 -14.71 -4.66 9.23
N ASN A 387 -14.48 -3.35 9.32
CA ASN A 387 -15.49 -2.36 9.71
C ASN A 387 -15.45 -1.18 8.77
N PHE A 388 -16.63 -0.73 8.35
CA PHE A 388 -16.79 0.30 7.34
C PHE A 388 -17.88 1.30 7.74
N THR A 389 -17.63 2.58 7.51
CA THR A 389 -18.59 3.67 7.77
C THR A 389 -18.50 4.70 6.66
N GLU A 390 -19.64 5.11 6.11
CA GLU A 390 -19.66 6.22 5.15
C GLU A 390 -19.20 7.52 5.82
N TYR A 391 -18.17 8.15 5.28
CA TYR A 391 -17.68 9.43 5.78
C TYR A 391 -18.43 10.57 5.09
N ILE A 392 -19.06 11.44 5.88
CA ILE A 392 -19.69 12.65 5.35
C ILE A 392 -18.79 13.83 5.67
N ALA A 393 -18.16 14.37 4.63
CA ALA A 393 -17.36 15.58 4.79
C ALA A 393 -18.27 16.72 5.27
N THR A 394 -17.98 17.26 6.45
CA THR A 394 -18.55 18.55 6.84
C THR A 394 -17.84 19.62 6.04
N ASP A 395 -18.57 20.41 5.26
CA ASP A 395 -18.04 21.54 4.50
C ASP A 395 -17.11 22.35 5.44
N PRO A 396 -15.80 22.46 5.14
CA PRO A 396 -14.91 23.21 6.00
C PRO A 396 -15.44 24.63 6.02
N LYS A 397 -15.98 25.07 7.18
CA LYS A 397 -16.27 26.49 7.42
C LYS A 397 -15.10 27.25 6.85
N THR A 398 -15.35 28.03 5.80
CA THR A 398 -14.36 28.86 5.13
C THR A 398 -13.54 29.54 6.22
N LYS A 399 -12.31 29.06 6.45
CA LYS A 399 -11.41 29.74 7.39
C LYS A 399 -11.34 31.18 6.85
N PRO A 400 -11.72 32.20 7.63
CA PRO A 400 -11.60 33.56 7.16
C PRO A 400 -10.14 33.74 6.75
N LEU A 401 -9.91 34.22 5.54
CA LEU A 401 -8.59 34.60 5.05
C LEU A 401 -7.93 35.41 6.17
N LYS A 402 -6.96 34.83 6.89
CA LYS A 402 -6.17 35.58 7.87
C LYS A 402 -5.45 36.65 7.06
N GLY A 403 -5.83 37.90 7.30
CA GLY A 403 -5.23 39.06 6.66
C GLY A 403 -3.71 39.03 6.80
N LYS A 404 -3.02 39.48 5.76
CA LYS A 404 -1.57 39.66 5.72
C LYS A 404 -1.11 40.39 6.99
N GLY A 405 -0.40 39.68 7.87
CA GLY A 405 0.15 40.19 9.12
C GLY A 405 1.64 39.91 9.23
N VAL A 406 2.43 40.87 8.75
CA VAL A 406 3.78 41.28 9.18
C VAL A 406 4.86 40.19 9.41
N SER A 407 5.86 40.25 8.53
CA SER A 407 7.20 39.69 8.65
C SER A 407 7.83 39.94 10.03
N LEU A 408 8.24 38.88 10.72
CA LEU A 408 9.30 38.94 11.74
C LEU A 408 10.55 38.26 11.17
N ARG A 409 11.53 39.09 10.78
CA ARG A 409 12.92 38.66 10.62
C ARG A 409 13.47 38.34 12.01
N VAL A 410 14.05 37.16 12.16
CA VAL A 410 14.97 36.87 13.27
C VAL A 410 16.38 36.88 12.67
N ILE A 411 17.23 37.67 13.34
CA ILE A 411 18.66 37.86 13.08
C ILE A 411 19.42 36.59 13.45
#